data_AF-A0A0D2JI59-F1
#
_entry.id   AF-A0A0D2JI59-F1
#
_cell.length_a   1.000
_cell.length_b   1.000
_cell.length_c   1.000
_cell.angle_alpha   90.00
_cell.angle_beta   90.00
_cell.angle_gamma   90.00
#
_symmetry.space_group_name_H-M   'P 1'
#
loop_
_entity.id
_entity.type
_entity.pdbx_description
1 polymer ?
#
loop_
_entity_poly.entity_id
_entity_poly.type
_entity_poly.pdbx_seq_one_letter_code
_entity_poly.pdbx_strand_id
1 'polypeptide(L)'
;MDAASQTVAKASGDDLARALTLLAAVVDGCDTAALLHRLPVWVPLLGEALRRACTKQPNAAAPARADAPPAGAAAAACRALASLYRRLQPLMELPGVRREAVAGVSRALQLLLPVLSAPLEGGGGAAAEALELLRLLMEVAPASLRQHQAALSAQLPKLLRAAAAAVGAAPAGAPGAQARALLARAAACVALLPRLAGDAAAWSEGARGLLVSCHAVLDFMTMGLEGPQADPHARALLARPGSAAAGQQQQQQEHMGRR
;
A
#
# COMPACT_ATOMS: atom_id res chain seq x y z
N MET A 1 -22.95 -19.65 -6.75
CA MET A 1 -21.71 -18.95 -7.15
C MET A 1 -21.92 -18.12 -8.42
N ASP A 2 -22.48 -18.66 -9.51
CA ASP A 2 -22.73 -17.90 -10.76
C ASP A 2 -23.69 -16.72 -10.57
N ALA A 3 -24.72 -16.89 -9.75
CA ALA A 3 -25.64 -15.81 -9.39
C ALA A 3 -24.92 -14.61 -8.77
N ALA A 4 -23.92 -14.83 -7.90
CA ALA A 4 -23.15 -13.75 -7.28
C ALA A 4 -22.26 -13.01 -8.29
N SER A 5 -21.71 -13.72 -9.28
CA SER A 5 -20.94 -13.09 -10.36
C SER A 5 -21.85 -12.27 -11.30
N GLN A 6 -23.03 -12.78 -11.61
CA GLN A 6 -24.03 -12.08 -12.43
C GLN A 6 -24.60 -10.84 -11.74
N THR A 7 -24.83 -10.89 -10.42
CA THR A 7 -25.28 -9.71 -9.66
C THR A 7 -24.22 -8.63 -9.66
N VAL A 8 -22.94 -8.95 -9.44
CA VAL A 8 -21.83 -7.99 -9.54
C VAL A 8 -21.71 -7.38 -10.95
N ALA A 9 -21.96 -8.17 -12.00
CA ALA A 9 -21.93 -7.67 -13.37
C ALA A 9 -23.00 -6.59 -13.61
N LYS A 10 -24.21 -6.77 -13.07
CA LYS A 10 -25.37 -5.90 -13.29
C LYS A 10 -25.52 -4.77 -12.28
N ALA A 11 -24.99 -4.92 -11.07
CA ALA A 11 -25.19 -3.99 -9.98
C ALA A 11 -24.43 -2.66 -10.17
N SER A 12 -24.95 -1.61 -9.55
CA SER A 12 -24.34 -0.28 -9.51
C SER A 12 -24.57 0.39 -8.15
N GLY A 13 -23.75 1.39 -7.79
CA GLY A 13 -23.89 2.11 -6.52
C GLY A 13 -23.81 1.19 -5.29
N ASP A 14 -24.72 1.36 -4.34
CA ASP A 14 -24.75 0.60 -3.08
C ASP A 14 -25.06 -0.89 -3.29
N ASP A 15 -25.79 -1.24 -4.33
CA ASP A 15 -26.04 -2.64 -4.71
C ASP A 15 -24.75 -3.33 -5.16
N LEU A 16 -23.84 -2.59 -5.80
CA LEU A 16 -22.53 -3.12 -6.18
C LEU A 16 -21.69 -3.42 -4.94
N ALA A 17 -21.69 -2.55 -3.93
CA ALA A 17 -20.96 -2.79 -2.68
C ALA A 17 -21.46 -4.07 -1.96
N ARG A 18 -22.78 -4.26 -1.89
CA ARG A 18 -23.39 -5.47 -1.32
C ARG A 18 -23.07 -6.72 -2.13
N ALA A 19 -23.21 -6.65 -3.46
CA ALA A 19 -22.90 -7.77 -4.34
C ALA A 19 -21.42 -8.18 -4.25
N LEU A 20 -20.50 -7.22 -4.14
CA LEU A 20 -19.07 -7.47 -3.96
C LEU A 20 -18.75 -8.10 -2.60
N THR A 21 -19.44 -7.67 -1.55
CA THR A 21 -19.29 -8.27 -0.21
C THR A 21 -19.74 -9.73 -0.20
N LEU A 22 -20.88 -10.03 -0.85
CA LEU A 22 -21.36 -11.40 -1.04
C LEU A 22 -20.38 -12.22 -1.89
N LEU A 23 -19.84 -11.65 -2.97
CA LEU A 23 -18.86 -12.33 -3.81
C LEU A 23 -17.57 -12.64 -3.04
N ALA A 24 -17.09 -11.73 -2.18
CA ALA A 24 -15.94 -11.98 -1.31
C ALA A 24 -16.19 -13.17 -0.38
N ALA A 25 -17.35 -13.24 0.27
CA ALA A 25 -17.71 -14.38 1.11
C ALA A 25 -17.80 -15.70 0.32
N VAL A 26 -18.29 -15.65 -0.92
CA VAL A 26 -18.31 -16.80 -1.83
C VAL A 26 -16.90 -17.24 -2.23
N VAL A 27 -15.98 -16.30 -2.46
CA VAL A 27 -14.57 -16.59 -2.75
C VAL A 27 -13.91 -17.22 -1.53
N ASP A 28 -14.13 -16.70 -0.33
CA ASP A 28 -13.55 -17.25 0.90
C ASP A 28 -14.08 -18.66 1.22
N GLY A 29 -15.37 -18.93 0.93
CA GLY A 29 -16.02 -20.21 1.23
C GLY A 29 -15.94 -21.28 0.14
N CYS A 30 -15.44 -21.00 -1.06
CA CYS A 30 -15.38 -22.01 -2.13
C CYS A 30 -14.16 -22.92 -2.04
N ASP A 31 -14.28 -24.15 -2.54
CA ASP A 31 -13.15 -25.07 -2.61
C ASP A 31 -12.11 -24.62 -3.64
N THR A 32 -10.92 -25.22 -3.60
CA THR A 32 -9.81 -24.85 -4.49
C THR A 32 -10.13 -25.18 -5.95
N ALA A 33 -10.83 -26.28 -6.23
CA ALA A 33 -11.18 -26.66 -7.59
C ALA A 33 -12.16 -25.66 -8.24
N ALA A 34 -13.23 -25.26 -7.54
CA ALA A 34 -14.14 -24.24 -8.07
C ALA A 34 -13.49 -22.86 -8.18
N LEU A 35 -12.58 -22.50 -7.27
CA LEU A 35 -11.79 -21.27 -7.37
C LEU A 35 -11.00 -21.23 -8.68
N LEU A 36 -10.23 -22.29 -8.95
CA LEU A 36 -9.37 -22.38 -10.14
C LEU A 36 -10.18 -22.37 -11.44
N HIS A 37 -11.31 -23.09 -11.48
CA HIS A 37 -12.20 -23.11 -12.64
C HIS A 37 -12.81 -21.72 -12.94
N ARG A 38 -13.04 -20.91 -11.91
CA ARG A 38 -13.70 -19.60 -12.03
C ARG A 38 -12.73 -18.42 -12.10
N LEU A 39 -11.44 -18.66 -11.89
CA LEU A 39 -10.39 -17.64 -11.91
C LEU A 39 -10.42 -16.77 -13.18
N PRO A 40 -10.53 -17.34 -14.41
CA PRO A 40 -10.53 -16.54 -15.64
C PRO A 40 -11.71 -15.57 -15.75
N VAL A 41 -12.80 -15.84 -15.02
CA VAL A 41 -14.00 -15.00 -15.00
C VAL A 41 -13.94 -13.98 -13.86
N TRP A 42 -13.47 -14.40 -12.68
CA TRP A 42 -13.50 -13.56 -11.48
C TRP A 42 -12.45 -12.45 -11.49
N VAL A 43 -11.25 -12.69 -12.02
CA VAL A 43 -10.20 -11.65 -12.13
C VAL A 43 -10.68 -10.46 -12.99
N PRO A 44 -11.17 -10.64 -14.23
CA PRO A 44 -11.64 -9.50 -15.03
C PRO A 44 -12.93 -8.89 -14.47
N LEU A 45 -13.85 -9.69 -13.91
CA LEU A 45 -15.08 -9.18 -13.31
C LEU A 45 -14.78 -8.23 -12.15
N LEU A 46 -13.89 -8.64 -11.23
CA LEU A 46 -13.51 -7.84 -10.07
C LEU A 46 -12.66 -6.63 -10.46
N GLY A 47 -11.78 -6.77 -11.45
CA GLY A 47 -11.03 -5.64 -12.02
C GLY A 47 -11.95 -4.59 -12.64
N GLU A 48 -12.98 -5.01 -13.37
CA GLU A 48 -13.97 -4.10 -13.95
C GLU A 48 -14.91 -3.51 -12.88
N ALA A 49 -15.28 -4.28 -11.86
CA ALA A 49 -16.01 -3.76 -10.72
C ALA A 49 -15.21 -2.69 -9.95
N LEU A 50 -13.91 -2.91 -9.73
CA LEU A 50 -13.01 -1.92 -9.16
C LEU A 50 -12.95 -0.67 -10.03
N ARG A 51 -12.80 -0.82 -11.35
CA ARG A 51 -12.83 0.33 -12.28
C ARG A 51 -14.11 1.14 -12.13
N ARG A 52 -15.26 0.49 -12.21
CA ARG A 52 -16.58 1.14 -12.07
C ARG A 52 -16.77 1.82 -10.72
N ALA A 53 -16.23 1.22 -9.67
CA ALA A 53 -16.28 1.78 -8.33
C ALA A 53 -15.38 3.00 -8.14
N CYS A 54 -14.18 2.99 -8.73
CA CYS A 54 -13.25 4.12 -8.68
C CYS A 54 -13.65 5.28 -9.61
N THR A 55 -14.29 5.01 -10.76
CA THR A 55 -14.72 6.07 -11.70
C THR A 55 -16.00 6.78 -11.27
N LYS A 56 -16.88 6.10 -10.52
CA LYS A 56 -18.18 6.63 -10.11
C LYS A 56 -18.18 7.22 -8.69
N GLN A 57 -17.04 7.34 -8.00
CA GLN A 57 -17.02 7.88 -6.65
C GLN A 57 -17.66 9.28 -6.64
N PRO A 58 -18.85 9.45 -6.01
CA PRO A 58 -19.40 10.77 -5.84
C PRO A 58 -18.55 11.48 -4.79
N ASN A 59 -18.09 12.67 -5.15
CA ASN A 59 -17.42 13.60 -4.27
C ASN A 59 -18.47 14.10 -3.27
N ALA A 60 -18.77 13.37 -2.18
CA ALA A 60 -19.68 13.86 -1.16
C ALA A 60 -19.54 13.09 0.16
N ALA A 61 -19.12 13.82 1.19
CA ALA A 61 -19.31 13.49 2.58
C ALA A 61 -20.79 13.17 2.85
N ALA A 62 -21.08 11.92 3.21
CA ALA A 62 -22.33 11.56 3.85
C ALA A 62 -22.00 10.93 5.22
N PRO A 63 -22.65 11.36 6.31
CA PRO A 63 -22.35 10.86 7.65
C PRO A 63 -22.66 9.37 7.73
N ALA A 64 -21.67 8.58 8.12
CA ALA A 64 -21.82 7.15 8.34
C ALA A 64 -22.88 6.89 9.42
N ARG A 65 -23.93 6.14 9.09
CA ARG A 65 -24.82 5.54 10.09
C ARG A 65 -24.05 4.45 10.84
N ALA A 66 -24.23 4.39 12.16
CA ALA A 66 -23.45 3.56 13.08
C ALA A 66 -23.55 2.03 12.85
N ASP A 67 -24.56 1.55 12.12
CA ASP A 67 -24.86 0.12 11.97
C ASP A 67 -24.73 -0.45 10.55
N ALA A 68 -24.20 0.31 9.59
CA ALA A 68 -23.94 -0.19 8.23
C ALA A 68 -22.42 -0.28 7.99
N PRO A 69 -21.88 -1.36 7.40
CA PRO A 69 -20.46 -1.39 7.05
C PRO A 69 -20.17 -0.22 6.11
N PRO A 70 -19.36 0.77 6.51
CA PRO A 70 -19.10 1.94 5.70
C PRO A 70 -18.06 1.53 4.67
N ALA A 71 -18.49 0.89 3.60
CA ALA A 71 -17.62 0.48 2.52
C ALA A 71 -18.30 0.85 1.22
N GLY A 72 -18.08 2.08 0.77
CA GLY A 72 -18.41 2.47 -0.61
C GLY A 72 -17.86 1.44 -1.58
N ALA A 73 -18.45 1.35 -2.78
CA ALA A 73 -18.17 0.28 -3.75
C ALA A 73 -16.67 0.03 -3.99
N ALA A 74 -15.81 1.05 -3.88
CA ALA A 74 -14.36 0.92 -4.04
C ALA A 74 -13.71 0.09 -2.92
N ALA A 75 -14.10 0.30 -1.67
CA ALA A 75 -13.62 -0.47 -0.53
C ALA A 75 -14.07 -1.94 -0.63
N ALA A 76 -15.33 -2.17 -1.00
CA ALA A 76 -15.86 -3.53 -1.22
C ALA A 76 -15.15 -4.24 -2.38
N ALA A 77 -14.83 -3.53 -3.47
CA ALA A 77 -14.08 -4.07 -4.59
C ALA A 77 -12.64 -4.44 -4.20
N CYS A 78 -11.97 -3.56 -3.44
CA CYS A 78 -10.64 -3.84 -2.90
C CYS A 78 -10.64 -5.08 -2.02
N ARG A 79 -11.64 -5.21 -1.13
CA ARG A 79 -11.79 -6.37 -0.25
C ARG A 79 -12.05 -7.67 -1.02
N ALA A 80 -12.93 -7.64 -2.02
CA ALA A 80 -13.23 -8.81 -2.84
C ALA A 80 -12.00 -9.28 -3.63
N LEU A 81 -11.24 -8.34 -4.22
CA LEU A 81 -9.96 -8.64 -4.86
C LEU A 81 -8.94 -9.17 -3.85
N ALA A 82 -8.85 -8.58 -2.66
CA ALA A 82 -7.93 -9.01 -1.62
C ALA A 82 -8.23 -10.45 -1.16
N SER A 83 -9.51 -10.80 -0.96
CA SER A 83 -9.94 -12.17 -0.67
C SER A 83 -9.49 -13.14 -1.77
N LEU A 84 -9.73 -12.78 -3.05
CA LEU A 84 -9.28 -13.59 -4.18
C LEU A 84 -7.76 -13.80 -4.18
N TYR A 85 -6.97 -12.72 -4.11
CA TYR A 85 -5.51 -12.82 -4.13
C TYR A 85 -4.93 -13.54 -2.91
N ARG A 86 -5.53 -13.40 -1.72
CA ARG A 86 -5.14 -14.14 -0.51
C ARG A 86 -5.30 -15.64 -0.70
N ARG A 87 -6.38 -16.06 -1.36
CA ARG A 87 -6.61 -17.47 -1.69
C ARG A 87 -5.74 -17.98 -2.83
N LEU A 88 -5.36 -17.12 -3.76
CA LEU A 88 -4.48 -17.48 -4.86
C LEU A 88 -3.01 -17.56 -4.45
N GLN A 89 -2.58 -16.82 -3.44
CA GLN A 89 -1.20 -16.79 -2.96
C GLN A 89 -0.56 -18.18 -2.76
N PRO A 90 -1.16 -19.14 -2.03
CA PRO A 90 -0.60 -20.49 -1.89
C PRO A 90 -0.62 -21.32 -3.19
N LEU A 91 -1.37 -20.90 -4.21
CA LEU A 91 -1.54 -21.59 -5.48
C LEU A 91 -0.68 -20.97 -6.60
N MET A 92 0.15 -19.97 -6.30
CA MET A 92 0.95 -19.23 -7.30
C MET A 92 2.06 -20.04 -7.95
N GLU A 93 2.42 -21.17 -7.36
CA GLU A 93 3.37 -22.12 -7.95
C GLU A 93 2.78 -22.83 -9.19
N LEU A 94 1.46 -22.79 -9.39
CA LEU A 94 0.80 -23.38 -10.56
C LEU A 94 0.90 -22.43 -11.76
N PRO A 95 1.51 -22.85 -12.90
CA PRO A 95 1.87 -21.95 -14.00
C PRO A 95 0.68 -21.25 -14.68
N GLY A 96 -0.48 -21.91 -14.76
CA GLY A 96 -1.71 -21.29 -15.29
C GLY A 96 -2.29 -20.22 -14.35
N VAL A 97 -2.25 -20.47 -13.04
CA VAL A 97 -2.80 -19.56 -12.01
C VAL A 97 -1.96 -18.29 -11.94
N ARG A 98 -0.63 -18.43 -12.02
CA ARG A 98 0.29 -17.29 -12.02
C ARG A 98 0.02 -16.33 -13.16
N ARG A 99 -0.19 -16.84 -14.38
CA ARG A 99 -0.47 -16.02 -15.56
C ARG A 99 -1.75 -15.19 -15.39
N GLU A 100 -2.82 -15.83 -14.95
CA GLU A 100 -4.12 -15.18 -14.74
C GLU A 100 -4.07 -14.15 -13.61
N ALA A 101 -3.46 -14.49 -12.48
CA ALA A 101 -3.32 -13.59 -11.34
C ALA A 101 -2.50 -12.34 -11.72
N VAL A 102 -1.40 -12.51 -12.45
CA VAL A 102 -0.51 -11.43 -12.88
C VAL A 102 -1.18 -10.49 -13.88
N ALA A 103 -2.02 -11.00 -14.79
CA ALA A 103 -2.68 -10.19 -15.81
C ALA A 103 -3.55 -9.05 -15.23
N GLY A 104 -4.17 -9.28 -14.07
CA GLY A 104 -5.00 -8.29 -13.38
C GLY A 104 -4.23 -7.28 -12.51
N VAL A 105 -3.02 -7.64 -12.05
CA VAL A 105 -2.29 -6.91 -10.99
C VAL A 105 -1.94 -5.48 -11.40
N SER A 106 -1.34 -5.28 -12.57
CA SER A 106 -0.92 -3.94 -13.01
C SER A 106 -2.11 -3.00 -13.21
N ARG A 107 -3.22 -3.50 -13.76
CA ARG A 107 -4.42 -2.71 -14.00
C ARG A 107 -5.13 -2.38 -12.69
N ALA A 108 -5.17 -3.31 -11.74
CA ALA A 108 -5.66 -3.03 -10.40
C ALA A 108 -4.84 -1.90 -9.76
N LEU A 109 -3.51 -1.95 -9.85
CA LEU A 109 -2.66 -0.90 -9.27
C LEU A 109 -2.92 0.49 -9.84
N GLN A 110 -3.09 0.60 -11.17
CA GLN A 110 -3.41 1.88 -11.82
C GLN A 110 -4.71 2.50 -11.26
N LEU A 111 -5.69 1.67 -10.89
CA LEU A 111 -6.95 2.11 -10.31
C LEU A 111 -6.84 2.44 -8.81
N LEU A 112 -5.85 1.87 -8.11
CA LEU A 112 -5.60 2.12 -6.69
C LEU A 112 -4.81 3.42 -6.45
N LEU A 113 -3.91 3.81 -7.36
CA LEU A 113 -3.08 5.00 -7.19
C LEU A 113 -3.90 6.28 -6.91
N PRO A 114 -5.01 6.58 -7.63
CA PRO A 114 -5.86 7.73 -7.31
C PRO A 114 -6.53 7.61 -5.93
N VAL A 115 -6.99 6.41 -5.55
CA VAL A 115 -7.62 6.15 -4.23
C VAL A 115 -6.62 6.37 -3.10
N LEU A 116 -5.36 5.98 -3.31
CA LEU A 116 -4.26 6.20 -2.37
C LEU A 116 -3.77 7.66 -2.34
N SER A 117 -4.04 8.43 -3.39
CA SER A 117 -3.64 9.84 -3.47
C SER A 117 -4.70 10.80 -2.92
N ALA A 118 -5.91 10.31 -2.65
CA ALA A 118 -7.01 11.10 -2.12
C ALA A 118 -6.72 11.53 -0.65
N PRO A 119 -7.13 12.74 -0.25
CA PRO A 119 -7.00 13.18 1.13
C PRO A 119 -7.79 12.25 2.07
N LEU A 120 -7.25 11.97 3.27
CA LEU A 120 -7.86 11.06 4.26
C LEU A 120 -9.07 11.67 4.98
N GLU A 121 -9.61 12.79 4.49
CA GLU A 121 -10.74 13.48 5.09
C GLU A 121 -12.03 12.69 4.86
N GLY A 122 -12.73 12.31 5.94
CA GLY A 122 -14.06 11.71 5.84
C GLY A 122 -14.14 10.18 5.83
N GLY A 123 -13.12 9.48 6.35
CA GLY A 123 -13.20 8.04 6.63
C GLY A 123 -12.31 7.22 5.72
N GLY A 124 -11.10 6.91 6.20
CA GLY A 124 -10.06 6.16 5.49
C GLY A 124 -10.37 4.69 5.20
N GLY A 125 -11.64 4.27 5.17
CA GLY A 125 -12.04 2.88 4.91
C GLY A 125 -11.60 2.40 3.52
N ALA A 126 -11.81 3.21 2.47
CA ALA A 126 -11.38 2.86 1.12
C ALA A 126 -9.84 2.82 1.00
N ALA A 127 -9.14 3.79 1.60
CA ALA A 127 -7.68 3.80 1.63
C ALA A 127 -7.10 2.60 2.40
N ALA A 128 -7.72 2.20 3.51
CA ALA A 128 -7.30 1.06 4.30
C ALA A 128 -7.47 -0.27 3.55
N GLU A 129 -8.57 -0.47 2.82
CA GLU A 129 -8.77 -1.65 1.99
C GLU A 129 -7.87 -1.63 0.74
N ALA A 130 -7.64 -0.44 0.16
CA ALA A 130 -6.71 -0.28 -0.96
C ALA A 130 -5.25 -0.61 -0.57
N LEU A 131 -4.82 -0.21 0.62
CA LEU A 131 -3.50 -0.56 1.16
C LEU A 131 -3.39 -2.07 1.44
N GLU A 132 -4.44 -2.70 1.96
CA GLU A 132 -4.44 -4.15 2.18
C GLU A 132 -4.37 -4.93 0.86
N LEU A 133 -5.12 -4.49 -0.16
CA LEU A 133 -5.00 -5.06 -1.51
C LEU A 133 -3.59 -4.83 -2.07
N LEU A 134 -3.04 -3.62 -1.96
CA LEU A 134 -1.68 -3.32 -2.41
C LEU A 134 -0.64 -4.25 -1.77
N ARG A 135 -0.72 -4.46 -0.45
CA ARG A 135 0.16 -5.38 0.29
C ARG A 135 0.14 -6.77 -0.35
N LEU A 136 -1.05 -7.33 -0.57
CA LEU A 136 -1.22 -8.64 -1.19
C LEU A 136 -0.67 -8.69 -2.62
N LEU A 137 -0.89 -7.64 -3.43
CA LEU A 137 -0.36 -7.57 -4.80
C LEU A 137 1.18 -7.55 -4.80
N MET A 138 1.81 -6.84 -3.85
CA MET A 138 3.26 -6.80 -3.68
C MET A 138 3.85 -8.13 -3.19
N GLU A 139 3.09 -8.91 -2.42
CA GLU A 139 3.48 -10.24 -1.98
C GLU A 139 3.36 -11.27 -3.12
N VAL A 140 2.25 -11.23 -3.86
CA VAL A 140 1.90 -12.21 -4.90
C VAL A 140 2.67 -12.00 -6.20
N ALA A 141 2.75 -10.76 -6.70
CA ALA A 141 3.30 -10.47 -8.02
C ALA A 141 4.15 -9.18 -8.04
N PRO A 142 5.23 -9.09 -7.26
CA PRO A 142 6.05 -7.88 -7.15
C PRO A 142 6.65 -7.44 -8.50
N ALA A 143 7.05 -8.39 -9.35
CA ALA A 143 7.64 -8.09 -10.66
C ALA A 143 6.68 -7.31 -11.58
N SER A 144 5.37 -7.56 -11.47
CA SER A 144 4.33 -6.89 -12.27
C SER A 144 4.11 -5.44 -11.86
N LEU A 145 4.66 -5.02 -10.71
CA LEU A 145 4.50 -3.69 -10.15
C LEU A 145 5.74 -2.80 -10.35
N ARG A 146 6.83 -3.32 -10.91
CA ARG A 146 8.10 -2.58 -11.11
C ARG A 146 7.92 -1.24 -11.83
N GLN A 147 7.09 -1.22 -12.88
CA GLN A 147 6.81 0.00 -13.65
C GLN A 147 6.15 1.11 -12.81
N HIS A 148 5.53 0.77 -11.68
CA HIS A 148 4.84 1.70 -10.78
C HIS A 148 5.66 2.00 -9.51
N GLN A 149 6.88 1.47 -9.38
CA GLN A 149 7.70 1.58 -8.17
C GLN A 149 7.96 3.05 -7.80
N ALA A 150 8.29 3.91 -8.77
CA ALA A 150 8.54 5.32 -8.53
C ALA A 150 7.30 6.02 -7.95
N ALA A 151 6.12 5.80 -8.55
CA ALA A 151 4.86 6.34 -8.05
C ALA A 151 4.55 5.86 -6.62
N LEU A 152 4.74 4.57 -6.33
CA LEU A 152 4.52 4.02 -5.00
C LEU A 152 5.49 4.57 -3.96
N SER A 153 6.77 4.70 -4.30
CA SER A 153 7.79 5.29 -3.42
C SER A 153 7.53 6.77 -3.11
N ALA A 154 6.82 7.49 -3.98
CA ALA A 154 6.43 8.88 -3.75
C ALA A 154 5.15 9.01 -2.91
N GLN A 155 4.18 8.10 -3.08
CA GLN A 155 2.87 8.21 -2.43
C GLN A 155 2.80 7.55 -1.05
N LEU A 156 3.36 6.35 -0.88
CA LEU A 156 3.25 5.62 0.40
C LEU A 156 3.85 6.37 1.60
N PRO A 157 5.01 7.05 1.49
CA PRO A 157 5.53 7.85 2.60
C PRO A 157 4.64 9.05 2.95
N LYS A 158 3.95 9.65 1.97
CA LYS A 158 3.02 10.76 2.22
C LYS A 158 1.81 10.26 3.01
N LEU A 159 1.23 9.14 2.59
CA LEU A 159 0.15 8.48 3.32
C LEU A 159 0.55 8.07 4.73
N LEU A 160 1.74 7.51 4.90
CA LEU A 160 2.27 7.12 6.21
C LEU A 160 2.36 8.32 7.16
N ARG A 161 2.88 9.46 6.69
CA ARG A 161 2.97 10.70 7.47
C ARG A 161 1.59 11.27 7.81
N ALA A 162 0.66 11.26 6.86
CA ALA A 162 -0.70 11.72 7.08
C ALA A 162 -1.42 10.85 8.13
N ALA A 163 -1.27 9.53 8.06
CA ALA A 163 -1.80 8.60 9.05
C ALA A 163 -1.15 8.80 10.43
N ALA A 164 0.17 9.01 10.49
CA ALA A 164 0.89 9.28 11.75
C ALA A 164 0.43 10.59 12.41
N ALA A 165 0.25 11.66 11.63
CA ALA A 165 -0.29 12.93 12.12
C ALA A 165 -1.72 12.75 12.68
N ALA A 166 -2.56 11.98 12.01
CA ALA A 166 -3.91 11.66 12.48
C ALA A 166 -3.91 10.86 13.79
N VAL A 167 -2.92 9.97 14.00
CA VAL A 167 -2.75 9.26 15.27
C VAL A 167 -2.31 10.22 16.38
N GLY A 168 -1.39 11.14 16.10
CA GLY A 168 -0.87 12.11 17.08
C GLY A 168 -1.87 13.19 17.49
N ALA A 169 -2.81 13.54 16.60
CA ALA A 169 -3.87 14.51 16.86
C ALA A 169 -5.07 13.93 17.62
N ALA A 170 -5.14 12.62 17.83
CA ALA A 170 -6.26 11.98 18.50
C ALA A 170 -6.24 12.32 20.01
N PRO A 171 -7.37 12.79 20.60
CA PRO A 171 -7.43 13.12 22.02
C PRO A 171 -7.18 11.87 22.88
N ALA A 172 -6.46 12.05 23.98
CA ALA A 172 -6.13 10.99 24.93
C ALA A 172 -7.41 10.30 25.42
N GLY A 173 -7.62 9.04 25.00
CA GLY A 173 -8.77 8.22 25.40
C GLY A 173 -9.79 7.92 24.28
N ALA A 174 -9.69 8.53 23.10
CA ALA A 174 -10.53 8.15 21.96
C ALA A 174 -9.98 6.91 21.22
N PRO A 175 -10.83 6.08 20.59
CA PRO A 175 -10.38 4.92 19.82
C PRO A 175 -9.70 5.37 18.51
N GLY A 176 -8.44 5.77 18.60
CA GLY A 176 -7.52 5.97 17.47
C GLY A 176 -7.17 4.66 16.74
N ALA A 177 -7.91 3.58 16.98
CA ALA A 177 -7.67 2.24 16.42
C ALA A 177 -7.68 2.26 14.89
N GLN A 178 -8.56 3.04 14.26
CA GLN A 178 -8.63 3.13 12.81
C GLN A 178 -7.41 3.84 12.21
N ALA A 179 -6.98 4.96 12.80
CA ALA A 179 -5.78 5.68 12.36
C ALA A 179 -4.52 4.84 12.56
N ARG A 180 -4.41 4.10 13.68
CA ARG A 180 -3.32 3.15 13.94
C ARG A 180 -3.34 1.98 12.96
N ALA A 181 -4.51 1.42 12.63
CA ALA A 181 -4.62 0.35 11.64
C ALA A 181 -4.21 0.83 10.24
N LEU A 182 -4.61 2.04 9.85
CA LEU A 182 -4.18 2.65 8.59
C LEU A 182 -2.66 2.89 8.56
N LEU A 183 -2.10 3.41 9.65
CA LEU A 183 -0.65 3.60 9.82
C LEU A 183 0.10 2.27 9.68
N ALA A 184 -0.36 1.22 10.36
CA ALA A 184 0.25 -0.12 10.29
C ALA A 184 0.22 -0.70 8.87
N ARG A 185 -0.92 -0.57 8.16
CA ARG A 185 -1.04 -1.03 6.77
C ARG A 185 -0.15 -0.24 5.82
N ALA A 186 -0.08 1.09 5.96
CA ALA A 186 0.81 1.93 5.18
C ALA A 186 2.28 1.57 5.44
N ALA A 187 2.66 1.34 6.70
CA ALA A 187 4.01 0.94 7.07
C ALA A 187 4.39 -0.42 6.45
N ALA A 188 3.47 -1.40 6.47
CA ALA A 188 3.68 -2.69 5.83
C ALA A 188 3.92 -2.56 4.32
N CYS A 189 3.15 -1.72 3.62
CA CYS A 189 3.38 -1.46 2.19
C CYS A 189 4.74 -0.80 1.92
N VAL A 190 5.15 0.16 2.76
CA VAL A 190 6.48 0.79 2.66
C VAL A 190 7.60 -0.24 2.88
N ALA A 191 7.45 -1.11 3.87
CA ALA A 191 8.42 -2.17 4.15
C ALA A 191 8.58 -3.18 3.00
N LEU A 192 7.52 -3.36 2.19
CA LEU A 192 7.55 -4.24 1.02
C LEU A 192 8.09 -3.55 -0.24
N LEU A 193 8.30 -2.23 -0.27
CA LEU A 193 8.78 -1.53 -1.47
C LEU A 193 10.09 -2.10 -2.06
N PRO A 194 11.12 -2.45 -1.25
CA PRO A 194 12.34 -3.05 -1.78
C PRO A 194 12.11 -4.37 -2.54
N ARG A 195 11.04 -5.11 -2.21
CA ARG A 195 10.66 -6.35 -2.89
C ARG A 195 10.33 -6.14 -4.37
N LEU A 196 9.90 -4.93 -4.75
CA LEU A 196 9.57 -4.61 -6.14
C LEU A 196 10.81 -4.59 -7.03
N ALA A 197 11.89 -3.97 -6.55
CA ALA A 197 13.18 -3.95 -7.23
C ALA A 197 13.71 -5.38 -7.42
N GLY A 198 13.55 -6.21 -6.40
CA GLY A 198 13.93 -7.63 -6.44
C GLY A 198 15.43 -7.86 -6.29
N ASP A 199 16.19 -6.86 -5.84
CA ASP A 199 17.61 -6.98 -5.52
C ASP A 199 17.87 -6.84 -4.01
N ALA A 200 18.98 -7.40 -3.54
CA ALA A 200 19.39 -7.30 -2.12
C ALA A 200 19.83 -5.87 -1.75
N ALA A 201 20.25 -5.08 -2.73
CA ALA A 201 20.70 -3.72 -2.55
C ALA A 201 19.56 -2.80 -2.08
N ALA A 202 18.37 -2.90 -2.67
CA ALA A 202 17.21 -2.10 -2.27
C ALA A 202 16.78 -2.40 -0.83
N TRP A 203 16.85 -3.66 -0.39
CA TRP A 203 16.54 -4.03 1.00
C TRP A 203 17.53 -3.40 1.97
N SER A 204 18.82 -3.50 1.65
CA SER A 204 19.90 -2.94 2.46
C SER A 204 19.83 -1.41 2.52
N GLU A 205 19.53 -0.76 1.39
CA GLU A 205 19.35 0.70 1.33
C GLU A 205 18.12 1.15 2.12
N GLY A 206 17.00 0.44 2.01
CA GLY A 206 15.80 0.70 2.80
C GLY A 206 16.04 0.59 4.31
N ALA A 207 16.69 -0.50 4.75
CA ALA A 207 17.04 -0.71 6.15
C ALA A 207 18.01 0.38 6.66
N ARG A 208 19.03 0.71 5.88
CA ARG A 208 19.97 1.78 6.22
C ARG A 208 19.29 3.14 6.34
N GLY A 209 18.40 3.47 5.41
CA GLY A 209 17.62 4.73 5.45
C GLY A 209 16.75 4.85 6.71
N LEU A 210 16.17 3.74 7.16
CA LEU A 210 15.42 3.70 8.43
C LEU A 210 16.33 3.91 9.63
N LEU A 211 17.49 3.23 9.69
CA LEU A 211 18.46 3.41 10.78
C LEU A 211 18.98 4.84 10.87
N VAL A 212 19.30 5.46 9.72
CA VAL A 212 19.70 6.88 9.64
C VAL A 212 18.59 7.78 10.19
N SER A 213 17.33 7.51 9.83
CA SER A 213 16.18 8.29 10.31
C SER A 213 15.96 8.12 11.82
N CYS A 214 16.07 6.89 12.34
CA CYS A 214 15.99 6.62 13.77
C CYS A 214 17.10 7.32 14.54
N HIS A 215 18.33 7.26 14.04
CA HIS A 215 19.46 7.98 14.63
C HIS A 215 19.22 9.48 14.68
N ALA A 216 18.74 10.10 13.58
CA ALA A 216 18.44 11.53 13.55
C ALA A 216 17.35 11.93 14.56
N VAL A 217 16.32 11.08 14.77
CA VAL A 217 15.28 11.33 15.79
C VAL A 217 15.84 11.15 17.20
N LEU A 218 16.64 10.11 17.45
CA LEU A 218 17.28 9.88 18.74
C LEU A 218 18.22 11.02 19.10
N ASP A 219 19.10 11.43 18.17
CA ASP A 219 20.00 12.58 18.33
C ASP A 219 19.23 13.86 18.67
N PHE A 220 18.08 14.10 18.02
CA PHE A 220 17.23 15.24 18.34
C PHE A 220 16.62 15.14 19.74
N MET A 221 16.17 13.95 20.16
CA MET A 221 15.60 13.74 21.49
C MET A 221 16.63 13.76 22.61
N THR A 222 17.87 13.36 22.34
CA THR A 222 18.99 13.37 23.29
C THR A 222 19.81 14.66 23.23
N MET A 223 19.48 15.59 22.32
CA MET A 223 20.15 16.87 22.18
C MET A 223 20.07 17.66 23.50
N GLY A 224 21.21 17.86 24.15
CA GLY A 224 21.31 18.51 25.47
C GLY A 224 21.45 17.55 26.66
N LEU A 225 21.35 16.24 26.44
CA LEU A 225 21.61 15.19 27.45
C LEU A 225 22.98 14.52 27.26
N GLU A 226 23.66 14.77 26.14
CA GLU A 226 24.95 14.14 25.83
C GLU A 226 26.15 14.99 26.26
N GLY A 227 27.16 14.32 26.83
CA GLY A 227 28.53 14.81 26.96
C GLY A 227 29.23 14.93 25.58
N PRO A 228 30.58 14.93 25.51
CA PRO A 228 31.31 15.28 24.28
C PRO A 228 30.82 14.49 23.06
N GLN A 229 30.67 15.20 21.94
CA GLN A 229 29.88 14.81 20.76
C GLN A 229 29.94 13.33 20.40
N ALA A 230 28.78 12.71 20.19
CA ALA A 230 28.64 11.40 19.58
C ALA A 230 29.54 11.27 18.32
N ASP A 231 30.30 10.18 18.31
CA ASP A 231 31.46 9.92 17.46
C ASP A 231 31.19 10.16 15.95
N PRO A 232 31.95 11.05 15.27
CA PRO A 232 31.82 11.28 13.83
C PRO A 232 32.00 10.01 12.99
N HIS A 233 32.65 8.98 13.53
CA HIS A 233 32.81 7.69 12.88
C HIS A 233 31.47 6.94 12.73
N ALA A 234 30.60 6.97 13.75
CA ALA A 234 29.27 6.36 13.68
C ALA A 234 28.37 7.04 12.64
N ARG A 235 28.48 8.38 12.52
CA ARG A 235 27.77 9.16 11.50
C ARG A 235 28.28 8.85 10.08
N ALA A 236 29.58 8.63 9.91
CA ALA A 236 30.17 8.22 8.64
C ALA A 236 29.68 6.84 8.19
N LEU A 237 29.53 5.89 9.11
CA LEU A 237 28.99 4.55 8.83
C LEU A 237 27.50 4.58 8.41
N LEU A 238 26.74 5.59 8.85
CA LEU A 238 25.33 5.77 8.49
C LEU A 238 25.13 6.57 7.18
N ALA A 239 26.12 7.35 6.73
CA ALA A 239 26.02 8.21 5.54
C ALA A 239 25.82 7.45 4.22
N ARG A 240 24.82 7.84 3.41
CA ARG A 240 24.45 7.17 2.15
C ARG A 240 25.68 7.00 1.22
N PRO A 241 25.83 5.88 0.47
CA PRO A 241 27.05 5.62 -0.30
C PRO A 241 27.34 6.59 -1.46
N GLY A 242 26.47 7.58 -1.71
CA GLY A 242 26.68 8.64 -2.71
C GLY A 242 26.92 10.05 -2.16
N SER A 243 26.75 10.30 -0.86
CA SER A 243 26.94 11.66 -0.30
C SER A 243 28.41 11.99 -0.02
N ALA A 244 29.25 10.96 0.17
CA ALA A 244 30.69 11.15 0.36
C ALA A 244 31.41 11.58 -0.93
N ALA A 245 30.96 11.07 -2.09
CA ALA A 245 31.55 11.42 -3.39
C ALA A 245 31.20 12.85 -3.83
N ALA A 246 29.98 13.32 -3.55
CA ALA A 246 29.56 14.70 -3.85
C ALA A 246 30.33 15.74 -3.01
N GLY A 247 30.60 15.43 -1.72
CA GLY A 247 31.41 16.30 -0.85
C GLY A 247 32.87 16.43 -1.31
N GLN A 248 33.47 15.35 -1.82
CA GLN A 248 34.85 15.37 -2.33
C GLN A 248 34.98 16.15 -3.65
N GLN A 249 33.99 16.07 -4.56
CA GLN A 249 34.00 16.86 -5.79
C GLN A 249 33.80 18.36 -5.51
N GLN A 250 32.96 18.72 -4.54
CA GLN A 250 32.74 20.12 -4.17
C GLN A 250 33.98 20.74 -3.49
N GLN A 251 34.69 19.98 -2.64
CA GLN A 251 35.99 20.42 -2.08
C GLN A 251 37.10 20.54 -3.13
N GLN A 252 37.12 19.68 -4.15
CA GLN A 252 38.09 19.81 -5.26
C GLN A 252 37.80 21.02 -6.17
N GLN A 253 36.53 21.38 -6.37
CA GLN A 253 36.16 22.59 -7.12
C GLN A 253 36.48 23.87 -6.36
N GLU A 254 36.27 23.91 -5.03
CA GLU A 254 36.64 25.07 -4.21
C GLU A 254 38.17 25.31 -4.14
N HIS A 255 38.97 24.25 -4.20
CA HIS A 255 40.43 24.38 -4.26
C HIS A 255 40.97 24.81 -5.63
N MET A 256 40.24 24.57 -6.73
CA MET A 256 40.63 25.05 -8.06
C MET A 256 40.21 26.50 -8.33
N GLY A 257 39.17 27.01 -7.66
CA GLY A 257 38.68 28.39 -7.82
C GLY A 257 39.43 29.47 -7.03
N ARG A 258 40.46 29.11 -6.26
CA ARG A 258 41.27 30.04 -5.44
C ARG A 258 42.71 30.26 -5.95
N ARG A 259 43.00 29.95 -7.22
CA ARG A 259 44.28 30.27 -7.86
C ARG A 259 44.13 31.38 -8.87
#